data_AF-A0AAU0Q249-F1
#
_entry.id   AF-A0AAU0Q249-F1
#
_cell.length_a   1.000
_cell.length_b   1.000
_cell.length_c   1.000
_cell.angle_alpha   90.00
_cell.angle_beta   90.00
_cell.angle_gamma   90.00
#
_symmetry.space_group_name_H-M   'P 1'
#
loop_
_entity.id
_entity.type
_entity.pdbx_description
1 polymer ?
#
loop_
_entity_poly.entity_id
_entity_poly.type
_entity_poly.pdbx_seq_one_letter_code
_entity_poly.pdbx_strand_id
1 'polypeptide(L)'
;MARENTQAPGVGSTPEAHSTPGAGRFAPSPSGDFHLGNLRTYTLAWLFARSTGRRMLYRIEDIDQQRSHDSAALDQMEDLASFGMDWDGEPIKQSDRFPLYDDALHWLAEHGWVYECYCSRKDIREASRAPHVAPGMYPGTCRNLTDEQRHEQRAKLAEQGRKPAIRFNAHAAYEAVADNDPTANGSHTTPGLWTIHEDFATSGQQSESAPPSESTPSSVPNTYSGPVDDIVLHRGDGNWAYNLAVVVDDLTMGVDQITRGDDLLSSAPAQNFLATALHPWATHASATTSATPAVHPTRWRYNHVPLVVTKQEMKGHENTNRQLKRLAKRDGAVTVRELGHDTAWAWVAQSLGHSEYASAPELLQVIDLEAMSHEPVVWTPPQ
;
A
#
# COMPACT_ATOMS: atom_id res chain seq x y z
N MET A 1 15.80 21.86 -31.68
CA MET A 1 14.48 22.18 -32.26
C MET A 1 13.45 21.80 -31.22
N ALA A 2 12.79 22.80 -30.64
CA ALA A 2 11.77 22.62 -29.61
C ALA A 2 10.56 21.91 -30.22
N ARG A 3 10.06 20.85 -29.58
CA ARG A 3 8.78 20.24 -29.92
C ARG A 3 7.71 20.88 -29.04
N GLU A 4 7.06 21.90 -29.59
CA GLU A 4 5.69 22.25 -29.18
C GLU A 4 4.78 21.10 -29.62
N ASN A 5 4.35 20.29 -28.66
CA ASN A 5 3.12 19.51 -28.80
C ASN A 5 2.55 19.26 -27.40
N THR A 6 1.88 20.28 -26.86
CA THR A 6 1.17 20.22 -25.59
C THR A 6 -0.19 19.59 -25.85
N GLN A 7 -0.24 18.27 -25.91
CA GLN A 7 -1.49 17.53 -25.72
C GLN A 7 -1.44 16.96 -24.30
N ALA A 8 -2.30 17.45 -23.43
CA ALA A 8 -2.39 16.99 -22.05
C ALA A 8 -2.66 15.47 -22.03
N PRO A 9 -1.94 14.68 -21.23
CA PRO A 9 -2.18 13.24 -21.17
C PRO A 9 -3.49 12.94 -20.45
N GLY A 10 -4.33 12.11 -21.09
CA GLY A 10 -5.48 11.43 -20.49
C GLY A 10 -6.68 12.31 -20.17
N VAL A 11 -7.58 12.50 -21.14
CA VAL A 11 -8.96 12.89 -20.83
C VAL A 11 -9.59 11.73 -20.06
N GLY A 12 -9.95 11.94 -18.79
CA GLY A 12 -10.67 10.96 -17.99
C GLY A 12 -11.86 10.40 -18.78
N SER A 13 -12.07 9.09 -18.69
CA SER A 13 -13.20 8.44 -19.33
C SER A 13 -14.51 9.11 -18.90
N THR A 14 -15.46 9.21 -19.83
CA THR A 14 -16.80 9.72 -19.56
C THR A 14 -17.43 8.82 -18.50
N PRO A 15 -18.09 9.36 -17.45
CA PRO A 15 -18.53 8.54 -16.32
C PRO A 15 -19.67 7.63 -16.77
N GLU A 16 -19.34 6.40 -17.15
CA GLU A 16 -20.29 5.31 -16.99
C GLU A 16 -20.60 5.19 -15.51
N ALA A 17 -21.88 5.08 -15.16
CA ALA A 17 -22.28 4.99 -13.77
C ALA A 17 -21.67 3.72 -13.15
N HIS A 18 -20.69 3.89 -12.27
CA HIS A 18 -20.08 2.79 -11.53
C HIS A 18 -21.14 2.04 -10.71
N SER A 19 -21.18 0.72 -10.85
CA SER A 19 -22.19 -0.12 -10.20
C SER A 19 -21.90 -0.37 -8.71
N THR A 20 -20.67 -0.12 -8.28
CA THR A 20 -20.21 -0.39 -6.90
C THR A 20 -19.61 0.87 -6.27
N PRO A 21 -20.07 1.30 -5.09
CA PRO A 21 -19.44 2.38 -4.34
C PRO A 21 -17.98 2.05 -3.98
N GLY A 22 -17.13 3.08 -3.92
CA GLY A 22 -15.72 2.93 -3.56
C GLY A 22 -14.77 3.15 -4.74
N ALA A 23 -13.53 2.69 -4.60
CA ALA A 23 -12.48 2.86 -5.58
C ALA A 23 -11.31 1.90 -5.36
N GLY A 24 -10.71 1.44 -6.46
CA GLY A 24 -9.31 1.03 -6.53
C GLY A 24 -8.41 2.23 -6.85
N ARG A 25 -7.08 2.04 -6.80
CA ARG A 25 -6.13 3.07 -7.23
C ARG A 25 -4.80 2.56 -7.77
N PHE A 26 -4.26 3.29 -8.73
CA PHE A 26 -2.83 3.38 -9.00
C PHE A 26 -2.20 4.34 -7.99
N ALA A 27 -1.07 3.95 -7.42
CA ALA A 27 -0.32 4.78 -6.50
C ALA A 27 1.20 4.70 -6.75
N PRO A 28 1.71 5.13 -7.92
CA PRO A 28 3.14 5.09 -8.21
C PRO A 28 3.91 6.26 -7.61
N SER A 29 5.12 5.99 -7.11
CA SER A 29 6.11 7.03 -6.85
C SER A 29 6.85 7.39 -8.15
N PRO A 30 6.90 8.67 -8.57
CA PRO A 30 7.50 9.09 -9.84
C PRO A 30 9.02 9.24 -9.74
N SER A 31 9.70 8.14 -9.40
CA SER A 31 11.14 8.10 -9.11
C SER A 31 12.03 7.59 -10.26
N GLY A 32 11.45 7.48 -11.45
CA GLY A 32 12.12 7.11 -12.69
C GLY A 32 11.25 6.20 -13.56
N ASP A 33 11.89 5.59 -14.55
CA ASP A 33 11.20 4.81 -15.58
C ASP A 33 10.31 3.69 -15.02
N PHE A 34 9.22 3.45 -15.74
CA PHE A 34 8.15 2.54 -15.32
C PHE A 34 8.60 1.08 -15.39
N HIS A 35 8.70 0.45 -14.22
CA HIS A 35 9.22 -0.90 -14.05
C HIS A 35 8.16 -1.96 -14.39
N LEU A 36 8.55 -3.04 -15.05
CA LEU A 36 7.65 -4.10 -15.50
C LEU A 36 6.87 -4.79 -14.36
N GLY A 37 7.52 -4.99 -13.21
CA GLY A 37 6.83 -5.48 -12.02
C GLY A 37 5.72 -4.55 -11.55
N ASN A 38 5.92 -3.23 -11.66
CA ASN A 38 4.88 -2.25 -11.34
C ASN A 38 3.78 -2.28 -12.40
N LEU A 39 4.13 -2.39 -13.69
CA LEU A 39 3.15 -2.52 -14.77
C LEU A 39 2.21 -3.71 -14.48
N ARG A 40 2.73 -4.90 -14.16
CA ARG A 40 1.91 -6.06 -13.80
C ARG A 40 1.00 -5.80 -12.59
N THR A 41 1.55 -5.25 -11.51
CA THR A 41 0.75 -4.93 -10.30
C THR A 41 -0.35 -3.93 -10.62
N TYR A 42 -0.07 -2.93 -11.46
CA TYR A 42 -1.05 -1.93 -11.86
C TYR A 42 -2.10 -2.49 -12.83
N THR A 43 -1.71 -3.34 -13.77
CA THR A 43 -2.68 -4.11 -14.58
C THR A 43 -3.65 -4.87 -13.69
N LEU A 44 -3.17 -5.54 -12.65
CA LEU A 44 -4.06 -6.22 -11.69
C LEU A 44 -4.93 -5.24 -10.89
N ALA A 45 -4.37 -4.13 -10.41
CA ALA A 45 -5.14 -3.10 -9.71
C ALA A 45 -6.31 -2.58 -10.57
N TRP A 46 -6.05 -2.33 -11.85
CA TRP A 46 -7.04 -1.89 -12.82
C TRP A 46 -8.10 -2.97 -13.10
N LEU A 47 -7.67 -4.22 -13.33
CA LEU A 47 -8.59 -5.35 -13.56
C LEU A 47 -9.50 -5.62 -12.35
N PHE A 48 -8.98 -5.57 -11.12
CA PHE A 48 -9.79 -5.73 -9.90
C PHE A 48 -10.82 -4.60 -9.75
N ALA A 49 -10.42 -3.35 -10.00
CA ALA A 49 -11.32 -2.20 -9.87
C ALA A 49 -12.42 -2.26 -10.93
N ARG A 50 -12.05 -2.45 -12.21
CA ARG A 50 -12.99 -2.48 -13.33
C ARG A 50 -13.90 -3.70 -13.31
N SER A 51 -13.41 -4.89 -12.96
CA SER A 51 -14.25 -6.11 -12.88
C SER A 51 -15.30 -6.05 -11.78
N THR A 52 -15.05 -5.28 -10.71
CA THR A 52 -16.01 -5.06 -9.64
C THR A 52 -16.89 -3.82 -9.85
N GLY A 53 -16.74 -3.12 -10.98
CA GLY A 53 -17.49 -1.91 -11.30
C GLY A 53 -17.20 -0.72 -10.37
N ARG A 54 -16.02 -0.71 -9.73
CA ARG A 54 -15.52 0.41 -8.93
C ARG A 54 -14.88 1.48 -9.80
N ARG A 55 -14.67 2.65 -9.21
CA ARG A 55 -13.75 3.65 -9.76
C ARG A 55 -12.31 3.16 -9.72
N MET A 56 -11.49 3.62 -10.64
CA MET A 56 -10.04 3.45 -10.62
C MET A 56 -9.38 4.83 -10.54
N LEU A 57 -8.68 5.14 -9.44
CA LEU A 57 -8.09 6.46 -9.23
C LEU A 57 -6.59 6.46 -9.50
N TYR A 58 -6.01 7.62 -9.83
CA TYR A 58 -4.56 7.79 -9.96
C TYR A 58 -4.04 8.72 -8.86
N ARG A 59 -3.06 8.24 -8.07
CA ARG A 59 -2.36 9.03 -7.05
C ARG A 59 -0.86 9.02 -7.28
N ILE A 60 -0.27 10.19 -7.49
CA ILE A 60 1.17 10.39 -7.61
C ILE A 60 1.78 10.43 -6.19
N GLU A 61 2.53 9.39 -5.81
CA GLU A 61 3.16 9.27 -4.50
C GLU A 61 4.53 9.95 -4.45
N ASP A 62 4.52 11.28 -4.42
CA ASP A 62 5.71 12.15 -4.46
C ASP A 62 6.16 12.69 -3.09
N ILE A 63 5.79 12.00 -2.00
CA ILE A 63 6.19 12.36 -0.62
C ILE A 63 7.69 12.55 -0.43
N ASP A 64 8.51 11.86 -1.24
CA ASP A 64 9.95 12.08 -1.32
C ASP A 64 10.26 13.00 -2.50
N GLN A 65 10.14 14.30 -2.28
CA GLN A 65 10.33 15.32 -3.32
C GLN A 65 11.74 15.33 -3.92
N GLN A 66 12.75 14.80 -3.21
CA GLN A 66 14.12 14.74 -3.74
C GLN A 66 14.27 13.69 -4.83
N ARG A 67 13.45 12.62 -4.78
CA ARG A 67 13.49 11.51 -5.72
C ARG A 67 12.33 11.54 -6.72
N SER A 68 11.45 12.53 -6.63
CA SER A 68 10.23 12.60 -7.43
C SER A 68 10.36 13.61 -8.55
N HIS A 69 9.95 13.22 -9.76
CA HIS A 69 10.04 14.07 -10.95
C HIS A 69 8.69 14.10 -11.68
N ASP A 70 8.17 15.30 -11.94
CA ASP A 70 6.89 15.47 -12.64
C ASP A 70 6.89 14.81 -14.04
N SER A 71 8.02 14.87 -14.75
CA SER A 71 8.16 14.19 -16.04
C SER A 71 8.00 12.67 -15.91
N ALA A 72 8.51 12.06 -14.83
CA ALA A 72 8.35 10.63 -14.60
C ALA A 72 6.90 10.26 -14.26
N ALA A 73 6.15 11.14 -13.59
CA ALA A 73 4.72 10.93 -13.36
C ALA A 73 3.94 10.94 -14.68
N LEU A 74 4.19 11.95 -15.54
CA LEU A 74 3.57 12.05 -16.86
C LEU A 74 3.92 10.85 -17.76
N ASP A 75 5.18 10.45 -17.77
CA ASP A 75 5.65 9.29 -18.52
C ASP A 75 4.94 8.00 -18.07
N GLN A 76 4.77 7.79 -16.76
CA GLN A 76 4.06 6.63 -16.20
C GLN A 76 2.56 6.63 -16.55
N MET A 77 1.94 7.81 -16.57
CA MET A 77 0.54 7.97 -16.99
C MET A 77 0.36 7.66 -18.48
N GLU A 78 1.26 8.15 -19.34
CA GLU A 78 1.27 7.86 -20.77
C GLU A 78 1.48 6.36 -21.03
N ASP A 79 2.45 5.73 -20.34
CA ASP A 79 2.70 4.30 -20.44
C ASP A 79 1.44 3.50 -20.07
N LEU A 80 0.80 3.77 -18.93
CA LEU A 80 -0.44 3.08 -18.51
C LEU A 80 -1.58 3.26 -19.53
N ALA A 81 -1.80 4.49 -19.99
CA ALA A 81 -2.83 4.79 -20.98
C ALA A 81 -2.57 4.06 -22.31
N SER A 82 -1.32 3.90 -22.72
CA SER A 82 -0.95 3.18 -23.95
C SER A 82 -1.36 1.69 -23.93
N PHE A 83 -1.40 1.06 -22.75
CA PHE A 83 -1.90 -0.32 -22.56
C PHE A 83 -3.43 -0.41 -22.43
N GLY A 84 -4.15 0.71 -22.58
CA GLY A 84 -5.60 0.80 -22.44
C GLY A 84 -6.08 0.86 -20.98
N MET A 85 -5.20 1.16 -20.02
CA MET A 85 -5.57 1.34 -18.62
C MET A 85 -5.86 2.82 -18.33
N ASP A 86 -7.14 3.11 -18.12
CA ASP A 86 -7.64 4.43 -17.77
C ASP A 86 -7.83 4.61 -16.25
N TRP A 87 -8.18 5.83 -15.84
CA TRP A 87 -8.57 6.19 -14.47
C TRP A 87 -9.66 7.25 -14.48
N ASP A 88 -10.42 7.32 -13.39
CA ASP A 88 -11.55 8.20 -13.18
C ASP A 88 -11.14 9.44 -12.39
N GLY A 89 -11.56 10.61 -12.86
CA GLY A 89 -11.24 11.90 -12.25
C GLY A 89 -9.80 12.36 -12.48
N GLU A 90 -9.46 13.50 -11.88
CA GLU A 90 -8.13 14.08 -11.99
C GLU A 90 -7.12 13.33 -11.11
N PRO A 91 -5.93 13.00 -11.63
CA PRO A 91 -4.83 12.51 -10.82
C PRO A 91 -4.51 13.47 -9.67
N ILE A 92 -4.27 12.92 -8.49
CA ILE A 92 -3.89 13.72 -7.32
C ILE A 92 -2.42 13.52 -6.98
N LYS A 93 -1.80 14.54 -6.40
CA LYS A 93 -0.40 14.52 -5.96
C LYS A 93 -0.34 14.59 -4.44
N GLN A 94 0.51 13.79 -3.81
CA GLN A 94 0.61 13.75 -2.35
C GLN A 94 1.17 15.05 -1.76
N SER A 95 2.11 15.70 -2.46
CA SER A 95 2.65 16.99 -2.00
C SER A 95 1.62 18.11 -1.92
N ASP A 96 0.58 18.09 -2.75
CA ASP A 96 -0.54 19.04 -2.68
C ASP A 96 -1.47 18.77 -1.47
N ARG A 97 -1.28 17.63 -0.79
CA ARG A 97 -2.16 17.09 0.24
C ARG A 97 -1.52 17.06 1.62
N PHE A 98 -0.31 17.60 1.77
CA PHE A 98 0.35 17.75 3.07
C PHE A 98 -0.51 18.42 4.15
N PRO A 99 -1.35 19.44 3.85
CA PRO A 99 -2.27 19.98 4.86
C PRO A 99 -3.24 18.94 5.45
N LEU A 100 -3.71 17.97 4.65
CA LEU A 100 -4.54 16.88 5.18
C LEU A 100 -3.76 15.94 6.09
N TYR A 101 -2.46 15.78 5.86
CA TYR A 101 -1.58 14.98 6.71
C TYR A 101 -1.30 15.69 8.03
N ASP A 102 -1.11 17.01 7.99
CA ASP A 102 -1.04 17.86 9.18
C ASP A 102 -2.32 17.75 10.02
N ASP A 103 -3.49 17.92 9.39
CA ASP A 103 -4.78 17.83 10.07
C ASP A 103 -5.03 16.44 10.70
N ALA A 104 -4.73 15.37 9.96
CA ALA A 104 -4.82 14.00 10.47
C ALA A 104 -3.86 13.76 11.65
N LEU A 105 -2.63 14.25 11.56
CA LEU A 105 -1.67 14.14 12.65
C LEU A 105 -2.12 14.94 13.88
N HIS A 106 -2.70 16.13 13.68
CA HIS A 106 -3.24 16.96 14.75
C HIS A 106 -4.39 16.26 15.46
N TRP A 107 -5.31 15.67 14.69
CA TRP A 107 -6.40 14.86 15.24
C TRP A 107 -5.86 13.73 16.13
N LEU A 108 -4.86 12.98 15.66
CA LEU A 108 -4.26 11.91 16.46
C LEU A 108 -3.60 12.45 17.73
N ALA A 109 -2.99 13.63 17.67
CA ALA A 109 -2.37 14.29 18.80
C ALA A 109 -3.38 14.75 19.86
N GLU A 110 -4.51 15.31 19.45
CA GLU A 110 -5.62 15.70 20.35
C GLU A 110 -6.18 14.50 21.12
N HIS A 111 -6.11 13.30 20.54
CA HIS A 111 -6.53 12.06 21.17
C HIS A 111 -5.42 11.39 22.02
N GLY A 112 -4.21 11.97 22.05
CA GLY A 112 -3.07 11.39 22.77
C GLY A 112 -2.48 10.15 22.10
N TRP A 113 -2.74 9.96 20.80
CA TRP A 113 -2.34 8.77 20.04
C TRP A 113 -1.06 8.95 19.24
N VAL A 114 -0.24 9.94 19.57
CA VAL A 114 1.10 10.10 19.01
C VAL A 114 2.11 10.46 20.08
N TYR A 115 3.37 10.17 19.82
CA TYR A 115 4.49 10.61 20.64
C TYR A 115 5.77 10.81 19.81
N GLU A 116 6.70 11.58 20.36
CA GLU A 116 8.01 11.79 19.75
C GLU A 116 8.94 10.59 19.97
N CYS A 117 9.57 10.14 18.89
CA CYS A 117 10.57 9.10 18.89
C CYS A 117 11.95 9.68 18.58
N TYR A 118 12.90 9.34 19.44
CA TYR A 118 14.29 9.79 19.38
C TYR A 118 15.26 8.70 18.89
N CYS A 119 14.77 7.46 18.79
CA CYS A 119 15.57 6.30 18.39
C CYS A 119 16.12 6.43 16.96
N SER A 120 17.38 6.06 16.78
CA SER A 120 17.98 5.83 15.48
C SER A 120 17.51 4.48 14.89
N ARG A 121 17.71 4.28 13.58
CA ARG A 121 17.49 2.97 12.94
C ARG A 121 18.37 1.87 13.56
N LYS A 122 19.56 2.24 14.04
CA LYS A 122 20.45 1.30 14.72
C LYS A 122 19.82 0.86 16.06
N ASP A 123 19.36 1.81 16.86
CA ASP A 123 18.75 1.56 18.17
C ASP A 123 17.54 0.63 18.04
N ILE A 124 16.68 0.87 17.02
CA ILE A 124 15.50 0.04 16.76
C ILE A 124 15.91 -1.39 16.43
N ARG A 125 16.85 -1.58 15.50
CA ARG A 125 17.32 -2.93 15.11
C ARG A 125 17.98 -3.67 16.26
N GLU A 126 18.70 -2.96 17.13
CA GLU A 126 19.35 -3.56 18.29
C GLU A 126 18.30 -3.98 19.35
N ALA A 127 17.28 -3.16 19.56
CA ALA A 127 16.19 -3.47 20.48
C ALA A 127 15.31 -4.64 20.00
N SER A 128 15.05 -4.75 18.68
CA SER A 128 14.28 -5.87 18.10
C SER A 128 15.03 -7.21 18.10
N ARG A 129 16.27 -7.27 18.59
CA ARG A 129 17.03 -8.54 18.79
C ARG A 129 16.75 -9.18 20.16
N ALA A 130 16.01 -8.51 21.04
CA ALA A 130 15.65 -9.06 22.35
C ALA A 130 14.66 -10.23 22.20
N PRO A 131 14.74 -11.31 23.02
CA PRO A 131 13.95 -12.54 22.87
C PRO A 131 12.42 -12.40 22.92
N HIS A 132 11.90 -11.21 23.22
CA HIS A 132 10.47 -10.94 23.45
C HIS A 132 9.89 -9.84 22.55
N VAL A 133 10.67 -9.29 21.61
CA VAL A 133 10.18 -8.33 20.62
C VAL A 133 10.08 -9.05 19.28
N ALA A 134 8.88 -9.10 18.70
CA ALA A 134 8.72 -9.66 17.37
C ALA A 134 9.63 -8.90 16.37
N PRO A 135 10.43 -9.61 15.55
CA PRO A 135 11.35 -8.97 14.62
C PRO A 135 10.65 -7.92 13.75
N GLY A 136 11.17 -6.69 13.72
CA GLY A 136 10.63 -5.59 12.92
C GLY A 136 9.68 -4.64 13.66
N MET A 137 9.19 -5.01 14.84
CA MET A 137 8.32 -4.15 15.66
C MET A 137 9.10 -3.09 16.44
N TYR A 138 8.50 -1.93 16.64
CA TYR A 138 9.07 -0.91 17.51
C TYR A 138 8.92 -1.32 18.99
N PRO A 139 10.00 -1.32 19.79
CA PRO A 139 9.99 -1.73 21.19
C PRO A 139 9.23 -0.79 22.14
N GLY A 140 8.71 0.34 21.67
CA GLY A 140 8.02 1.33 22.52
C GLY A 140 8.96 2.17 23.40
N THR A 141 10.27 2.20 23.12
CA THR A 141 11.28 2.85 23.98
C THR A 141 10.97 4.29 24.34
N CYS A 142 10.41 5.07 23.40
CA CYS A 142 10.11 6.49 23.62
C CYS A 142 8.66 6.75 24.08
N ARG A 143 7.80 5.73 24.20
CA ARG A 143 6.35 5.90 24.39
C ARG A 143 5.98 6.66 25.67
N ASN A 144 6.70 6.35 26.75
CA ASN A 144 6.36 6.84 28.10
C ASN A 144 7.42 7.81 28.67
N LEU A 145 8.19 8.48 27.81
CA LEU A 145 9.18 9.46 28.27
C LEU A 145 8.48 10.64 28.95
N THR A 146 9.06 11.12 30.05
CA THR A 146 8.63 12.35 30.73
C THR A 146 8.98 13.58 29.90
N ASP A 147 8.37 14.73 30.20
CA ASP A 147 8.67 15.97 29.47
C ASP A 147 10.13 16.42 29.62
N GLU A 148 10.74 16.17 30.78
CA GLU A 148 12.18 16.40 31.01
C GLU A 148 13.03 15.51 30.11
N GLN A 149 12.74 14.20 30.06
CA GLN A 149 13.45 13.27 29.17
C GLN A 149 13.27 13.64 27.70
N ARG A 150 12.06 14.03 27.28
CA ARG A 150 11.81 14.53 25.91
C ARG A 150 12.64 15.77 25.63
N HIS A 151 12.67 16.73 26.54
CA HIS A 151 13.46 17.95 26.39
C HIS A 151 14.95 17.64 26.18
N GLU A 152 15.53 16.77 27.01
CA GLU A 152 16.92 16.34 26.86
C GLU A 152 17.18 15.65 25.52
N GLN A 153 16.27 14.77 25.09
CA GLN A 153 16.43 14.03 23.83
C GLN A 153 16.26 14.94 22.60
N ARG A 154 15.39 15.95 22.66
CA ARG A 154 15.30 16.99 21.63
C ARG A 154 16.60 17.77 21.52
N ALA A 155 17.19 18.17 22.65
CA ALA A 155 18.48 18.87 22.67
C ALA A 155 19.59 18.03 22.02
N LYS A 156 19.68 16.73 22.38
CA LYS A 156 20.67 15.80 21.79
C LYS A 156 20.50 15.61 20.28
N LEU A 157 19.27 15.53 19.77
CA LEU A 157 19.02 15.45 18.33
C LEU A 157 19.33 16.76 17.61
N ALA A 158 19.04 17.90 18.25
CA ALA A 158 19.29 19.23 17.68
C ALA A 158 20.80 19.48 17.46
N GLU A 159 21.67 18.98 18.34
CA GLU A 159 23.14 19.01 18.16
C GLU A 159 23.59 18.30 16.87
N GLN A 160 22.79 17.36 16.36
CA GLN A 160 23.04 16.63 15.13
C GLN A 160 22.27 17.21 13.92
N GLY A 161 21.58 18.35 14.08
CA GLY A 161 20.71 18.93 13.06
C GLY A 161 19.48 18.09 12.73
N ARG A 162 19.04 17.24 13.67
CA ARG A 162 17.92 16.30 13.49
C ARG A 162 16.73 16.69 14.36
N LYS A 163 15.53 16.32 13.93
CA LYS A 163 14.30 16.42 14.73
C LYS A 163 13.84 15.03 15.18
N PRO A 164 13.06 14.91 16.27
CA PRO A 164 12.39 13.66 16.57
C PRO A 164 11.43 13.28 15.45
N ALA A 165 11.26 11.97 15.24
CA ALA A 165 10.15 11.47 14.44
C ALA A 165 8.87 11.47 15.29
N ILE A 166 7.70 11.49 14.66
CA ILE A 166 6.42 11.28 15.33
C ILE A 166 5.95 9.86 15.01
N ARG A 167 5.63 9.09 16.05
CA ARG A 167 5.06 7.74 15.95
C ARG A 167 3.60 7.75 16.37
N PHE A 168 2.84 6.88 15.74
CA PHE A 168 1.54 6.48 16.23
C PHE A 168 1.68 5.67 17.51
N ASN A 169 0.79 5.91 18.48
CA ASN A 169 0.70 5.16 19.72
C ASN A 169 -0.42 4.13 19.59
N ALA A 170 -0.11 3.00 18.98
CA ALA A 170 -1.09 1.95 18.75
C ALA A 170 -1.68 1.43 20.05
N HIS A 171 -0.86 1.39 21.10
CA HIS A 171 -1.30 0.96 22.43
C HIS A 171 -2.36 1.88 23.03
N ALA A 172 -2.14 3.20 22.98
CA ALA A 172 -3.12 4.17 23.51
C ALA A 172 -4.40 4.25 22.65
N ALA A 173 -4.29 4.01 21.34
CA ALA A 173 -5.44 4.00 20.45
C ALA A 173 -6.29 2.72 20.55
N TYR A 174 -5.71 1.60 21.00
CA TYR A 174 -6.31 0.26 20.88
C TYR A 174 -7.71 0.16 21.50
N GLU A 175 -7.88 0.57 22.76
CA GLU A 175 -9.19 0.46 23.43
C GLU A 175 -10.26 1.29 22.71
N ALA A 176 -9.93 2.54 22.35
CA ALA A 176 -10.86 3.43 21.66
C ALA A 176 -11.24 2.94 20.26
N VAL A 177 -10.34 2.27 19.56
CA VAL A 177 -10.59 1.73 18.21
C VAL A 177 -11.32 0.38 18.28
N ALA A 178 -10.92 -0.50 19.19
CA ALA A 178 -11.47 -1.85 19.31
C ALA A 178 -12.94 -1.84 19.77
N ASP A 179 -13.32 -0.94 20.67
CA ASP A 179 -14.71 -0.83 21.15
C ASP A 179 -15.69 -0.29 20.10
N ASN A 180 -15.19 0.33 19.03
CA ASN A 180 -15.99 0.92 17.96
C ASN A 180 -16.10 0.03 16.70
N ASP A 181 -15.59 -1.20 16.72
CA ASP A 181 -15.72 -2.14 15.59
C ASP A 181 -16.87 -3.15 15.80
N PRO A 182 -18.02 -2.98 15.11
CA PRO A 182 -19.15 -3.90 15.20
C PRO A 182 -18.90 -5.28 14.56
N THR A 183 -17.76 -5.49 13.89
CA THR A 183 -17.37 -6.79 13.29
C THR A 183 -16.42 -7.61 14.17
N ALA A 184 -16.01 -7.07 15.33
CA ALA A 184 -15.17 -7.74 16.31
C ALA A 184 -15.91 -8.86 17.06
N ASN A 185 -16.32 -9.92 16.35
CA ASN A 185 -16.79 -11.15 16.98
C ASN A 185 -15.60 -11.91 17.56
N GLY A 186 -15.29 -11.63 18.84
CA GLY A 186 -14.89 -12.69 19.77
C GLY A 186 -13.43 -13.14 19.82
N SER A 187 -12.44 -12.29 19.51
CA SER A 187 -11.06 -12.54 19.97
C SER A 187 -10.30 -11.24 20.27
N HIS A 188 -10.77 -10.50 21.27
CA HIS A 188 -9.94 -9.50 21.96
C HIS A 188 -9.01 -10.21 22.96
N THR A 189 -8.07 -11.00 22.47
CA THR A 189 -7.03 -11.57 23.36
C THR A 189 -5.67 -11.39 22.72
N THR A 190 -5.18 -10.16 22.74
CA THR A 190 -3.82 -9.71 23.09
C THR A 190 -3.65 -8.33 22.42
N PRO A 191 -3.33 -7.25 23.14
CA PRO A 191 -3.12 -5.94 22.52
C PRO A 191 -1.97 -6.09 21.54
N GLY A 192 -2.26 -6.15 20.24
CA GLY A 192 -1.21 -6.38 19.25
C GLY A 192 -1.55 -7.11 17.97
N LEU A 193 -2.76 -7.62 17.72
CA LEU A 193 -3.13 -8.14 16.38
C LEU A 193 -4.34 -7.39 15.81
N TRP A 194 -4.32 -7.17 14.49
CA TRP A 194 -5.42 -6.60 13.72
C TRP A 194 -5.67 -7.44 12.47
N THR A 195 -6.94 -7.63 12.12
CA THR A 195 -7.36 -8.49 11.01
C THR A 195 -7.89 -7.64 9.88
N ILE A 196 -7.44 -7.95 8.66
CA ILE A 196 -7.92 -7.33 7.43
C ILE A 196 -8.58 -8.37 6.53
N HIS A 197 -9.44 -7.92 5.62
CA HIS A 197 -9.88 -8.74 4.50
C HIS A 197 -8.79 -8.76 3.43
N GLU A 198 -8.24 -9.95 3.17
CA GLU A 198 -7.22 -10.15 2.15
C GLU A 198 -7.75 -11.14 1.14
N ASP A 199 -8.14 -10.69 -0.03
CA ASP A 199 -8.83 -11.53 -1.01
C ASP A 199 -7.88 -12.42 -1.81
N PHE A 200 -6.60 -12.08 -1.89
CA PHE A 200 -5.63 -12.74 -2.78
C PHE A 200 -4.63 -13.63 -2.02
N ALA A 201 -3.73 -13.06 -1.21
CA ALA A 201 -2.57 -13.75 -0.67
C ALA A 201 -2.87 -14.94 0.24
N THR A 202 -4.08 -15.03 0.81
CA THR A 202 -4.44 -16.08 1.78
C THR A 202 -5.25 -17.24 1.20
N SER A 203 -5.66 -17.19 -0.08
CA SER A 203 -6.45 -18.27 -0.70
C SER A 203 -5.70 -19.62 -0.76
N GLY A 204 -4.36 -19.60 -0.70
CA GLY A 204 -3.49 -20.78 -0.66
C GLY A 204 -3.12 -21.27 0.76
N GLN A 205 -3.62 -20.64 1.82
CA GLN A 205 -3.29 -20.97 3.23
C GLN A 205 -4.35 -21.83 3.93
N GLN A 206 -5.26 -22.50 3.20
CA GLN A 206 -6.14 -23.49 3.82
C GLN A 206 -5.31 -24.61 4.47
N SER A 207 -5.32 -24.63 5.81
CA SER A 207 -4.57 -25.56 6.65
C SER A 207 -4.85 -27.02 6.26
N GLU A 208 -3.78 -27.79 5.98
CA GLU A 208 -3.80 -29.25 5.77
C GLU A 208 -4.31 -30.07 6.98
N SER A 209 -4.75 -29.43 8.06
CA SER A 209 -5.14 -30.10 9.32
C SER A 209 -6.65 -30.29 9.53
N ALA A 210 -7.51 -29.81 8.64
CA ALA A 210 -8.95 -30.06 8.75
C ALA A 210 -9.31 -31.38 8.04
N PRO A 211 -9.94 -32.36 8.73
CA PRO A 211 -10.39 -33.58 8.07
C PRO A 211 -11.45 -33.24 7.01
N PRO A 212 -11.55 -34.03 5.93
CA PRO A 212 -12.55 -33.79 4.89
C PRO A 212 -13.94 -34.06 5.46
N SER A 213 -14.64 -33.02 5.86
CA SER A 213 -16.08 -33.08 6.14
C SER A 213 -16.85 -32.58 4.93
N GLU A 214 -17.76 -33.42 4.44
CA GLU A 214 -18.61 -33.14 3.29
C GLU A 214 -19.51 -31.91 3.50
N SER A 215 -19.63 -31.11 2.44
CA SER A 215 -20.78 -30.24 2.12
C SER A 215 -21.07 -29.02 3.01
N THR A 216 -20.32 -27.94 2.78
CA THR A 216 -20.84 -26.59 2.49
C THR A 216 -19.64 -25.72 2.10
N PRO A 217 -19.71 -24.84 1.07
CA PRO A 217 -18.67 -23.85 0.87
C PRO A 217 -18.72 -22.90 2.06
N SER A 218 -17.87 -23.17 3.04
CA SER A 218 -17.70 -22.31 4.21
C SER A 218 -17.19 -20.98 3.70
N SER A 219 -18.06 -19.97 3.68
CA SER A 219 -17.80 -18.60 3.25
C SER A 219 -16.95 -17.86 4.28
N VAL A 220 -15.87 -18.48 4.76
CA VAL A 220 -14.90 -17.78 5.62
C VAL A 220 -14.25 -16.72 4.76
N PRO A 221 -14.39 -15.43 5.09
CA PRO A 221 -13.71 -14.39 4.33
C PRO A 221 -12.21 -14.66 4.37
N ASN A 222 -11.54 -14.58 3.23
CA ASN A 222 -10.09 -14.60 3.19
C ASN A 222 -9.58 -13.42 4.05
N THR A 223 -8.84 -13.72 5.12
CA THR A 223 -8.43 -12.75 6.12
C THR A 223 -6.96 -12.92 6.47
N TYR A 224 -6.31 -11.81 6.81
CA TYR A 224 -4.94 -11.80 7.30
C TYR A 224 -4.87 -11.05 8.62
N SER A 225 -4.36 -11.70 9.66
CA SER A 225 -4.09 -11.07 10.96
C SER A 225 -2.59 -10.85 11.12
N GLY A 226 -2.22 -9.63 11.49
CA GLY A 226 -0.83 -9.29 11.77
C GLY A 226 -0.72 -8.20 12.82
N PRO A 227 0.52 -7.89 13.25
CA PRO A 227 0.70 -7.07 14.42
C PRO A 227 0.37 -5.59 14.17
N VAL A 228 -0.14 -4.93 15.21
CA VAL A 228 -0.28 -3.48 15.23
C VAL A 228 0.96 -2.88 15.89
N ASP A 229 1.67 -2.00 15.18
CA ASP A 229 2.92 -1.36 15.63
C ASP A 229 2.76 0.14 15.83
N ASP A 230 3.68 0.72 16.61
CA ASP A 230 3.86 2.16 16.75
C ASP A 230 4.61 2.71 15.51
N ILE A 231 3.94 2.70 14.36
CA ILE A 231 4.50 3.09 13.08
C ILE A 231 4.85 4.58 13.03
N VAL A 232 5.90 4.93 12.27
CA VAL A 232 6.29 6.33 12.05
C VAL A 232 5.24 7.00 11.15
N LEU A 233 4.77 8.18 11.56
CA LEU A 233 3.82 9.03 10.82
C LEU A 233 4.50 10.25 10.19
N HIS A 234 5.46 10.84 10.90
CA HIS A 234 6.25 11.96 10.42
C HIS A 234 7.73 11.73 10.77
N ARG A 235 8.62 11.90 9.80
CA ARG A 235 10.03 11.54 9.93
C ARG A 235 10.83 12.68 10.58
N GLY A 236 11.93 12.32 11.22
CA GLY A 236 12.83 13.30 11.86
C GLY A 236 13.60 14.21 10.88
N ASP A 237 13.51 13.94 9.57
CA ASP A 237 14.02 14.81 8.50
C ASP A 237 12.95 15.78 7.96
N GLY A 238 11.74 15.77 8.52
CA GLY A 238 10.65 16.65 8.13
C GLY A 238 9.77 16.13 6.99
N ASN A 239 10.05 14.94 6.44
CA ASN A 239 9.19 14.32 5.45
C ASN A 239 8.06 13.52 6.11
N TRP A 240 6.90 13.49 5.47
CA TRP A 240 5.82 12.57 5.84
C TRP A 240 6.25 11.11 5.67
N ALA A 241 5.78 10.26 6.57
CA ALA A 241 5.99 8.82 6.42
C ALA A 241 4.93 8.22 5.51
N TYR A 242 5.35 7.24 4.70
CA TYR A 242 4.46 6.50 3.79
C TYR A 242 3.18 6.00 4.48
N ASN A 243 3.30 5.49 5.71
CA ASN A 243 2.18 4.95 6.47
C ASN A 243 1.05 5.95 6.74
N LEU A 244 1.36 7.22 7.01
CA LEU A 244 0.32 8.23 7.21
C LEU A 244 -0.27 8.66 5.87
N ALA A 245 0.60 9.00 4.90
CA ALA A 245 0.18 9.53 3.61
C ALA A 245 -0.77 8.56 2.88
N VAL A 246 -0.40 7.27 2.80
CA VAL A 246 -1.23 6.26 2.11
C VAL A 246 -2.60 6.08 2.77
N VAL A 247 -2.66 6.10 4.11
CA VAL A 247 -3.90 5.91 4.88
C VAL A 247 -4.82 7.12 4.73
N VAL A 248 -4.29 8.32 4.90
CA VAL A 248 -5.07 9.56 4.77
C VAL A 248 -5.64 9.69 3.36
N ASP A 249 -4.83 9.36 2.35
CA ASP A 249 -5.28 9.44 0.96
C ASP A 249 -6.31 8.36 0.63
N ASP A 250 -6.09 7.10 1.01
CA ASP A 250 -7.06 6.04 0.75
C ASP A 250 -8.42 6.36 1.43
N LEU A 251 -8.42 6.87 2.67
CA LEU A 251 -9.63 7.32 3.37
C LEU A 251 -10.36 8.45 2.62
N THR A 252 -9.66 9.52 2.27
CA THR A 252 -10.28 10.75 1.72
C THR A 252 -10.59 10.65 0.22
N MET A 253 -9.98 9.70 -0.49
CA MET A 253 -10.33 9.35 -1.87
C MET A 253 -11.52 8.38 -1.95
N GLY A 254 -11.91 7.79 -0.82
CA GLY A 254 -12.92 6.72 -0.79
C GLY A 254 -12.43 5.44 -1.45
N VAL A 255 -11.13 5.12 -1.31
CA VAL A 255 -10.56 3.85 -1.73
C VAL A 255 -11.00 2.77 -0.75
N ASP A 256 -11.46 1.65 -1.29
CA ASP A 256 -11.85 0.46 -0.53
C ASP A 256 -11.27 -0.83 -1.12
N GLN A 257 -10.59 -0.77 -2.27
CA GLN A 257 -9.91 -1.91 -2.88
C GLN A 257 -8.43 -1.60 -3.10
N ILE A 258 -7.56 -2.27 -2.35
CA ILE A 258 -6.13 -1.97 -2.29
C ILE A 258 -5.34 -3.14 -2.91
N THR A 259 -4.96 -2.98 -4.17
CA THR A 259 -4.07 -3.92 -4.85
C THR A 259 -2.63 -3.42 -4.79
N ARG A 260 -1.70 -4.27 -4.35
CA ARG A 260 -0.26 -3.98 -4.24
C ARG A 260 0.57 -5.27 -4.11
N GLY A 261 1.90 -5.16 -4.16
CA GLY A 261 2.79 -6.33 -4.00
C GLY A 261 2.66 -7.01 -2.64
N ASP A 262 2.85 -8.33 -2.61
CA ASP A 262 2.79 -9.17 -1.40
C ASP A 262 3.87 -8.86 -0.35
N ASP A 263 4.94 -8.17 -0.72
CA ASP A 263 5.94 -7.62 0.20
C ASP A 263 5.37 -6.62 1.21
N LEU A 264 4.19 -6.06 0.93
CA LEU A 264 3.51 -5.10 1.81
C LEU A 264 2.43 -5.73 2.70
N LEU A 265 2.18 -7.05 2.58
CA LEU A 265 1.12 -7.75 3.32
C LEU A 265 1.26 -7.56 4.84
N SER A 266 2.46 -7.75 5.38
CA SER A 266 2.72 -7.65 6.82
C SER A 266 2.49 -6.24 7.40
N SER A 267 2.53 -5.20 6.56
CA SER A 267 2.26 -3.82 6.98
C SER A 267 0.77 -3.45 6.95
N ALA A 268 -0.04 -4.24 6.24
CA ALA A 268 -1.44 -3.92 5.99
C ALA A 268 -2.29 -3.84 7.28
N PRO A 269 -2.14 -4.74 8.27
CA PRO A 269 -2.86 -4.64 9.55
C PRO A 269 -2.61 -3.32 10.29
N ALA A 270 -1.35 -2.89 10.42
CA ALA A 270 -1.01 -1.64 11.11
C ALA A 270 -1.55 -0.40 10.36
N GLN A 271 -1.53 -0.41 9.03
CA GLN A 271 -2.10 0.66 8.21
C GLN A 271 -3.63 0.69 8.30
N ASN A 272 -4.30 -0.46 8.27
CA ASN A 272 -5.75 -0.54 8.41
C ASN A 272 -6.20 -0.10 9.81
N PHE A 273 -5.45 -0.46 10.85
CA PHE A 273 -5.71 0.00 12.21
C PHE A 273 -5.55 1.52 12.34
N LEU A 274 -4.48 2.11 11.79
CA LEU A 274 -4.32 3.56 11.70
C LEU A 274 -5.48 4.21 10.93
N ALA A 275 -5.90 3.60 9.82
CA ALA A 275 -7.03 4.10 9.04
C ALA A 275 -8.32 4.08 9.87
N THR A 276 -8.54 3.02 10.65
CA THR A 276 -9.74 2.90 11.50
C THR A 276 -9.73 3.98 12.58
N ALA A 277 -8.58 4.24 13.19
CA ALA A 277 -8.39 5.35 14.12
C ALA A 277 -8.72 6.70 13.47
N LEU A 278 -8.32 6.93 12.22
CA LEU A 278 -8.54 8.18 11.48
C LEU A 278 -9.90 8.28 10.76
N HIS A 279 -10.69 7.22 10.73
CA HIS A 279 -11.95 7.21 9.98
C HIS A 279 -12.98 8.24 10.49
N PRO A 280 -13.14 8.47 11.81
CA PRO A 280 -13.98 9.56 12.31
C PRO A 280 -13.52 10.93 11.78
N TRP A 281 -12.21 11.22 11.80
CA TRP A 281 -11.66 12.44 11.25
C TRP A 281 -12.00 12.61 9.76
N ALA A 282 -11.76 11.58 8.95
CA ALA A 282 -12.03 11.61 7.52
C ALA A 282 -13.53 11.82 7.22
N THR A 283 -14.41 11.23 8.01
CA THR A 283 -15.87 11.40 7.86
C THR A 283 -16.31 12.84 8.11
N HIS A 284 -15.76 13.50 9.14
CA HIS A 284 -16.04 14.90 9.41
C HIS A 284 -15.45 15.82 8.31
N ALA A 285 -14.22 15.55 7.87
CA ALA A 285 -13.59 16.31 6.79
C ALA A 285 -14.39 16.21 5.47
N SER A 286 -14.80 15.00 5.09
CA SER A 286 -15.64 14.76 3.91
C SER A 286 -17.05 15.37 4.05
N ALA A 287 -17.61 15.51 5.24
CA ALA A 287 -18.92 16.15 5.42
C ALA A 287 -18.89 17.67 5.14
N THR A 288 -17.72 18.30 5.28
CA THR A 288 -17.54 19.74 5.03
C THR A 288 -17.17 20.07 3.58
N THR A 289 -16.84 19.06 2.78
CA THR A 289 -16.42 19.19 1.38
C THR A 289 -17.38 18.39 0.51
N SER A 290 -17.54 18.71 -0.79
CA SER A 290 -18.33 17.86 -1.70
C SER A 290 -17.56 16.57 -2.09
N ALA A 291 -16.67 16.09 -1.22
CA ALA A 291 -15.77 14.99 -1.47
C ALA A 291 -16.48 13.63 -1.36
N THR A 292 -15.84 12.59 -1.90
CA THR A 292 -16.34 11.22 -1.75
C THR A 292 -16.37 10.86 -0.26
N PRO A 293 -17.46 10.26 0.26
CA PRO A 293 -17.49 9.75 1.62
C PRO A 293 -16.41 8.69 1.86
N ALA A 294 -15.72 8.77 3.00
CA ALA A 294 -14.76 7.75 3.40
C ALA A 294 -15.48 6.41 3.65
N VAL A 295 -14.90 5.31 3.16
CA VAL A 295 -15.37 3.95 3.45
C VAL A 295 -14.70 3.48 4.74
N HIS A 296 -15.47 2.89 5.66
CA HIS A 296 -14.92 2.36 6.91
C HIS A 296 -13.83 1.30 6.62
N PRO A 297 -12.63 1.39 7.21
CA PRO A 297 -11.49 0.53 6.87
C PRO A 297 -11.67 -0.96 7.11
N THR A 298 -12.57 -1.36 8.00
CA THR A 298 -12.97 -2.78 8.16
C THR A 298 -13.68 -3.36 6.94
N ARG A 299 -14.11 -2.51 5.99
CA ARG A 299 -14.68 -2.93 4.70
C ARG A 299 -13.67 -2.90 3.55
N TRP A 300 -12.45 -2.44 3.80
CA TRP A 300 -11.42 -2.43 2.77
C TRP A 300 -11.03 -3.86 2.39
N ARG A 301 -10.83 -4.07 1.09
CA ARG A 301 -10.48 -5.33 0.46
C ARG A 301 -9.05 -5.21 -0.06
N TYR A 302 -8.14 -5.99 0.49
CA TYR A 302 -6.76 -6.00 0.03
C TYR A 302 -6.55 -7.12 -1.00
N ASN A 303 -5.72 -6.85 -1.99
CA ASN A 303 -5.21 -7.83 -2.96
C ASN A 303 -3.69 -7.74 -2.98
N HIS A 304 -3.03 -8.55 -2.16
CA HIS A 304 -1.58 -8.63 -2.12
C HIS A 304 -1.08 -9.60 -3.19
N VAL A 305 -0.69 -9.05 -4.34
CA VAL A 305 -0.35 -9.84 -5.54
C VAL A 305 1.12 -10.28 -5.56
N PRO A 306 1.44 -11.46 -6.09
CA PRO A 306 2.79 -12.00 -6.12
C PRO A 306 3.76 -11.07 -6.82
N LEU A 307 4.92 -10.85 -6.21
CA LEU A 307 5.98 -10.08 -6.83
C LEU A 307 6.57 -10.77 -8.06
N VAL A 308 7.11 -9.94 -8.95
CA VAL A 308 7.98 -10.40 -10.04
C VAL A 308 9.39 -10.60 -9.48
N VAL A 309 9.91 -11.81 -9.64
CA VAL A 309 11.18 -12.26 -9.07
C VAL A 309 12.15 -12.71 -10.16
N THR A 310 13.44 -12.73 -9.83
CA THR A 310 14.49 -13.31 -10.68
C THR A 310 14.65 -14.80 -10.39
N LYS A 311 15.34 -15.54 -11.27
CA LYS A 311 15.76 -16.93 -10.99
C LYS A 311 16.84 -17.06 -9.91
N GLN A 312 17.35 -15.95 -9.37
CA GLN A 312 18.40 -15.95 -8.36
C GLN A 312 17.81 -16.09 -6.94
N GLU A 313 18.43 -16.94 -6.11
CA GLU A 313 18.11 -17.05 -4.69
C GLU A 313 18.73 -15.89 -3.89
N MET A 314 18.08 -15.47 -2.80
CA MET A 314 18.67 -14.49 -1.87
C MET A 314 19.92 -15.07 -1.17
N LYS A 315 21.06 -14.37 -1.25
CA LYS A 315 22.27 -14.73 -0.49
C LYS A 315 22.10 -14.38 0.99
N GLY A 316 22.17 -15.37 1.89
CA GLY A 316 22.46 -15.14 3.32
C GLY A 316 21.32 -15.31 4.34
N HIS A 317 20.23 -16.02 4.02
CA HIS A 317 19.24 -16.43 5.02
C HIS A 317 19.19 -17.95 5.16
N GLU A 318 19.80 -18.48 6.23
CA GLU A 318 19.94 -19.91 6.48
C GLU A 318 18.65 -20.64 6.87
N ASN A 319 17.46 -20.03 6.82
CA ASN A 319 16.26 -20.69 7.38
C ASN A 319 14.88 -20.26 6.86
N THR A 320 14.73 -20.01 5.55
CA THR A 320 13.39 -19.88 4.93
C THR A 320 13.40 -20.49 3.54
N ASN A 321 12.43 -21.38 3.27
CA ASN A 321 12.19 -21.98 1.95
C ASN A 321 12.39 -20.95 0.82
N ARG A 322 13.41 -21.19 -0.03
CA ARG A 322 13.63 -20.60 -1.37
C ARG A 322 12.95 -19.23 -1.63
N GLN A 323 13.44 -18.15 -1.02
CA GLN A 323 13.03 -16.82 -1.45
C GLN A 323 13.84 -16.38 -2.67
N LEU A 324 13.19 -16.41 -3.83
CA LEU A 324 13.69 -15.78 -5.06
C LEU A 324 13.80 -14.27 -4.85
N LYS A 325 14.83 -13.66 -5.42
CA LYS A 325 15.11 -12.23 -5.28
C LYS A 325 14.14 -11.42 -6.15
N ARG A 326 13.48 -10.42 -5.56
CA ARG A 326 12.66 -9.42 -6.29
C ARG A 326 13.42 -8.81 -7.47
N LEU A 327 12.74 -8.70 -8.61
CA LEU A 327 13.26 -8.04 -9.80
C LEU A 327 13.53 -6.56 -9.53
N ALA A 328 14.72 -6.09 -9.91
CA ALA A 328 15.11 -4.69 -9.79
C ALA A 328 15.81 -4.21 -11.07
N LYS A 329 15.95 -2.87 -11.21
CA LYS A 329 16.61 -2.22 -12.37
C LYS A 329 18.02 -2.75 -12.69
N ARG A 330 18.75 -3.25 -11.68
CA ARG A 330 20.09 -3.84 -11.85
C ARG A 330 20.10 -5.21 -12.53
N ASP A 331 18.94 -5.84 -12.69
CA ASP A 331 18.81 -7.22 -13.16
C ASP A 331 18.54 -7.29 -14.69
N GLY A 332 18.64 -6.16 -15.42
CA GLY A 332 18.57 -6.09 -16.88
C GLY A 332 17.62 -4.99 -17.38
N ALA A 333 17.27 -5.05 -18.67
CA ALA A 333 16.18 -4.26 -19.25
C ALA A 333 14.85 -4.71 -18.64
N VAL A 334 14.28 -3.88 -17.77
CA VAL A 334 13.08 -4.23 -16.97
C VAL A 334 12.09 -3.08 -16.90
N THR A 335 12.30 -2.03 -17.69
CA THR A 335 11.39 -0.90 -17.82
C THR A 335 10.66 -0.96 -19.15
N VAL A 336 9.47 -0.34 -19.21
CA VAL A 336 8.68 -0.27 -20.45
C VAL A 336 9.48 0.37 -21.59
N ARG A 337 10.26 1.41 -21.29
CA ARG A 337 11.10 2.11 -22.28
C ARG A 337 12.24 1.26 -22.83
N GLU A 338 12.85 0.43 -22.00
CA GLU A 338 13.93 -0.47 -22.44
C GLU A 338 13.40 -1.66 -23.24
N LEU A 339 12.25 -2.21 -22.84
CA LEU A 339 11.66 -3.40 -23.47
C LEU A 339 10.87 -3.06 -24.73
N GLY A 340 10.27 -1.86 -24.79
CA GLY A 340 9.27 -1.51 -25.78
C GLY A 340 7.87 -1.96 -25.38
N HIS A 341 6.87 -1.20 -25.84
CA HIS A 341 5.46 -1.39 -25.50
C HIS A 341 4.97 -2.84 -25.70
N ASP A 342 5.10 -3.38 -26.92
CA ASP A 342 4.54 -4.68 -27.28
C ASP A 342 5.20 -5.83 -26.51
N THR A 343 6.52 -5.75 -26.30
CA THR A 343 7.26 -6.75 -25.52
C THR A 343 6.89 -6.70 -24.05
N ALA A 344 6.74 -5.51 -23.47
CA ALA A 344 6.29 -5.35 -22.09
C ALA A 344 4.86 -5.91 -21.91
N TRP A 345 3.94 -5.58 -22.83
CA TRP A 345 2.57 -6.08 -22.79
C TRP A 345 2.48 -7.60 -22.96
N ALA A 346 3.13 -8.16 -23.99
CA ALA A 346 3.13 -9.59 -24.24
C ALA A 346 3.61 -10.38 -23.01
N TRP A 347 4.61 -9.85 -22.31
CA TRP A 347 5.06 -10.45 -21.06
C TRP A 347 4.02 -10.36 -19.93
N VAL A 348 3.39 -9.19 -19.73
CA VAL A 348 2.34 -9.04 -18.71
C VAL A 348 1.19 -9.99 -18.98
N ALA A 349 0.68 -10.03 -20.21
CA ALA A 349 -0.39 -10.92 -20.65
C ALA A 349 -0.03 -12.39 -20.42
N GLN A 350 1.18 -12.81 -20.82
CA GLN A 350 1.69 -14.15 -20.54
C GLN A 350 1.80 -14.45 -19.03
N SER A 351 2.25 -13.48 -18.22
CA SER A 351 2.37 -13.63 -16.76
C SER A 351 1.04 -13.81 -16.05
N LEU A 352 -0.05 -13.47 -16.73
CA LEU A 352 -1.43 -13.65 -16.28
C LEU A 352 -2.11 -14.86 -16.93
N GLY A 353 -1.36 -15.68 -17.69
CA GLY A 353 -1.88 -16.88 -18.35
C GLY A 353 -2.61 -16.62 -19.67
N HIS A 354 -2.46 -15.42 -20.24
CA HIS A 354 -3.35 -14.88 -21.27
C HIS A 354 -2.56 -14.18 -22.40
N SER A 355 -1.57 -14.88 -22.96
CA SER A 355 -0.65 -14.34 -23.99
C SER A 355 -1.32 -13.90 -25.30
N GLU A 356 -2.56 -14.30 -25.53
CA GLU A 356 -3.33 -14.08 -26.75
C GLU A 356 -4.01 -12.70 -26.82
N TYR A 357 -4.10 -11.96 -25.71
CA TYR A 357 -4.76 -10.65 -25.67
C TYR A 357 -3.74 -9.52 -25.80
N ALA A 358 -4.09 -8.52 -26.60
CA ALA A 358 -3.20 -7.43 -27.00
C ALA A 358 -3.34 -6.17 -26.14
N SER A 359 -4.32 -6.11 -25.23
CA SER A 359 -4.53 -4.96 -24.34
C SER A 359 -5.24 -5.31 -23.03
N ALA A 360 -5.17 -4.41 -22.04
CA ALA A 360 -5.85 -4.61 -20.76
C ALA A 360 -7.38 -4.67 -20.88
N PRO A 361 -8.05 -3.86 -21.74
CA PRO A 361 -9.49 -3.99 -21.96
C PRO A 361 -9.92 -5.32 -22.55
N GLU A 362 -9.13 -5.92 -23.45
CA GLU A 362 -9.42 -7.26 -23.97
C GLU A 362 -9.31 -8.32 -22.87
N LEU A 363 -8.25 -8.23 -22.06
CA LEU A 363 -8.04 -9.13 -20.93
C LEU A 363 -9.15 -9.03 -19.88
N LEU A 364 -9.67 -7.82 -19.62
CA LEU A 364 -10.78 -7.60 -18.68
C LEU A 364 -12.04 -8.40 -19.03
N GLN A 365 -12.29 -8.68 -20.31
CA GLN A 365 -13.49 -9.40 -20.76
C GLN A 365 -13.45 -10.89 -20.44
N VAL A 366 -12.25 -11.44 -20.17
CA VAL A 366 -12.04 -12.89 -20.16
C VAL A 366 -11.33 -13.40 -18.91
N ILE A 367 -10.62 -12.53 -18.18
CA ILE A 367 -9.79 -12.96 -17.05
C ILE A 367 -10.66 -13.43 -15.88
N ASP A 368 -10.31 -14.59 -15.33
CA ASP A 368 -10.83 -15.05 -14.06
C ASP A 368 -9.83 -14.69 -12.96
N LEU A 369 -10.08 -13.58 -12.26
CA LEU A 369 -9.22 -13.08 -11.20
C LEU A 369 -9.21 -13.99 -9.96
N GLU A 370 -10.25 -14.81 -9.76
CA GLU A 370 -10.32 -15.76 -8.63
C GLU A 370 -9.50 -17.03 -8.91
N ALA A 371 -9.37 -17.42 -10.18
CA ALA A 371 -8.56 -18.57 -10.60
C ALA A 371 -7.07 -18.25 -10.82
N MET A 372 -6.64 -17.02 -10.53
CA MET A 372 -5.25 -16.60 -10.74
C MET A 372 -4.26 -17.38 -9.86
N SER A 373 -3.04 -17.58 -10.38
CA SER A 373 -1.96 -18.18 -9.59
C SER A 373 -1.46 -17.23 -8.50
N HIS A 374 -1.19 -17.81 -7.33
CA HIS A 374 -0.63 -17.14 -6.15
C HIS A 374 0.89 -17.31 -6.05
N GLU A 375 1.50 -18.00 -7.00
CA GLU A 375 2.95 -18.24 -7.03
C GLU A 375 3.71 -17.01 -7.53
N PRO A 376 4.94 -16.77 -7.05
CA PRO A 376 5.80 -15.72 -7.58
C PRO A 376 6.05 -15.86 -9.09
N VAL A 377 5.97 -14.74 -9.80
CA VAL A 377 6.20 -14.72 -11.24
C VAL A 377 7.68 -14.54 -11.53
N VAL A 378 8.29 -15.54 -12.17
CA VAL A 378 9.71 -15.50 -12.53
C VAL A 378 9.90 -14.71 -13.83
N TRP A 379 10.59 -13.58 -13.75
CA TRP A 379 11.08 -12.85 -14.91
C TRP A 379 12.12 -13.67 -15.67
N THR A 380 11.87 -13.86 -16.96
CA THR A 380 12.85 -14.37 -17.93
C THR A 380 12.94 -13.34 -19.05
N PRO A 381 14.13 -12.73 -19.28
CA PRO A 381 14.29 -11.76 -20.36
C PRO A 381 13.89 -12.35 -21.72
N PRO A 382 13.30 -11.55 -22.63
CA PRO A 382 13.12 -11.94 -24.03
C PRO A 382 14.46 -12.34 -24.66
N GLN A 383 14.45 -13.37 -25.52
CA GLN A 383 15.65 -13.86 -26.23
C GLN A 383 16.06 -12.97 -27.38
#